data_AF-A0A2T4NUV0-F1
#
_entry.id   AF-A0A2T4NUV0-F1
#
_cell.length_a   1.000
_cell.length_b   1.000
_cell.length_c   1.000
_cell.angle_alpha   90.00
_cell.angle_beta   90.00
_cell.angle_gamma   90.00
#
_symmetry.space_group_name_H-M   'P 1'
#
loop_
_entity.id
_entity.type
_entity.pdbx_description
1 polymer ?
#
loop_
_entity_poly.entity_id
_entity_poly.type
_entity_poly.pdbx_seq_one_letter_code
_entity_poly.pdbx_strand_id
1 'polypeptide(L)' 'MRRLGPQAGRLRADRILDEARHTADPVHLIRLFGIAPVTAMKYLRAVHPAGTYPDPTSA' A
#
# COMPACT_ATOMS: atom_id res chain seq x y z
N MET A 1 -30.94 3.05 -11.71
CA MET A 1 -29.82 2.22 -11.20
C MET A 1 -28.52 3.01 -11.30
N ARG A 2 -28.01 3.55 -10.19
CA ARG A 2 -26.74 4.31 -10.19
C ARG A 2 -25.60 3.32 -9.93
N ARG A 3 -24.97 2.78 -10.98
CA ARG A 3 -23.62 2.20 -10.86
C ARG A 3 -22.68 3.37 -10.57
N LEU A 4 -22.55 3.72 -9.30
CA LEU A 4 -21.43 4.53 -8.85
C LEU A 4 -20.19 3.72 -9.20
N GLY A 5 -19.39 4.21 -10.15
CA GLY A 5 -18.07 3.67 -10.43
C GLY A 5 -17.30 3.46 -9.11
N PRO A 6 -16.29 2.58 -9.09
CA PRO A 6 -15.64 2.19 -7.86
C PRO A 6 -15.28 3.44 -7.06
N GLN A 7 -15.84 3.52 -5.84
CA GLN A 7 -15.70 4.68 -4.97
C GLN A 7 -14.21 5.05 -4.93
N ALA A 8 -13.86 6.34 -5.09
CA ALA A 8 -12.47 6.76 -5.29
C ALA A 8 -11.50 6.19 -4.22
N GLY A 9 -11.97 5.99 -3.00
CA GLY A 9 -11.22 5.32 -1.94
C GLY A 9 -10.88 3.85 -2.22
N ARG A 10 -11.77 3.11 -2.87
CA ARG A 10 -11.55 1.71 -3.28
C ARG A 10 -10.52 1.61 -4.40
N LEU A 11 -10.63 2.46 -5.43
CA LEU A 11 -9.61 2.56 -6.49
C LEU A 11 -8.22 2.89 -5.93
N ARG A 12 -8.16 3.78 -4.94
CA ARG A 12 -6.89 4.14 -4.29
C ARG A 12 -6.32 2.95 -3.52
N ALA A 13 -7.14 2.26 -2.72
CA ALA A 13 -6.70 1.07 -1.98
C ALA A 13 -6.22 -0.05 -2.91
N ASP A 14 -6.92 -0.27 -4.02
CA ASP A 14 -6.55 -1.29 -5.01
C ASP A 14 -5.19 -0.97 -5.65
N ARG A 15 -4.93 0.30 -5.99
CA ARG A 15 -3.61 0.73 -6.51
C ARG A 15 -2.49 0.58 -5.48
N ILE A 16 -2.73 0.92 -4.22
CA ILE A 16 -1.72 0.74 -3.17
C ILE A 16 -1.39 -0.75 -2.98
N LEU A 17 -2.42 -1.60 -3.01
CA LEU A 17 -2.26 -3.04 -2.88
C LEU A 17 -1.51 -3.63 -4.07
N ASP A 18 -1.79 -3.15 -5.29
CA ASP A 18 -1.09 -3.59 -6.49
C ASP A 18 0.39 -3.21 -6.47
N GLU A 19 0.70 -1.97 -6.13
CA GLU A 19 2.09 -1.51 -5.99
C GLU A 19 2.85 -2.31 -4.92
N ALA A 20 2.19 -2.59 -3.79
CA ALA A 20 2.78 -3.36 -2.71
C ALA A 20 3.18 -4.77 -3.17
N ARG A 21 2.46 -5.39 -4.12
CA ARG A 21 2.84 -6.68 -4.70
C ARG A 21 4.14 -6.58 -5.51
N HIS A 22 4.35 -5.45 -6.18
CA HIS A 22 5.47 -5.29 -7.10
C HIS A 22 6.77 -4.89 -6.40
N THR A 23 6.72 -3.99 -5.43
CA THR A 23 7.96 -3.40 -4.86
C THR A 23 8.40 -4.02 -3.55
N ALA A 24 7.46 -4.57 -2.77
CA ALA A 24 7.71 -5.05 -1.41
C ALA A 24 8.46 -4.02 -0.50
N ASP A 25 8.39 -2.73 -0.80
CA ASP A 25 9.13 -1.67 -0.10
C ASP A 25 8.18 -0.66 0.57
N PRO A 26 8.15 -0.57 1.91
CA PRO A 26 7.29 0.38 2.62
C PRO A 26 7.67 1.84 2.37
N VAL A 27 8.95 2.16 2.18
CA VAL A 27 9.42 3.54 1.94
C VAL A 27 8.90 4.03 0.59
N HIS A 28 8.93 3.15 -0.42
CA HIS A 28 8.35 3.43 -1.73
C HIS A 28 6.85 3.75 -1.64
N LEU A 29 6.07 2.93 -0.92
CA LEU A 29 4.63 3.16 -0.77
C LEU A 29 4.31 4.48 -0.05
N ILE A 30 5.10 4.84 0.97
CA ILE A 30 4.96 6.11 1.68
C ILE A 30 5.21 7.28 0.74
N ARG A 31 6.28 7.24 -0.06
CA ARG A 31 6.64 8.32 -1.00
C ARG A 31 5.63 8.45 -2.13
N LEU A 32 5.18 7.33 -2.69
CA LEU A 32 4.27 7.32 -3.84
C LEU A 32 2.84 7.72 -3.46
N PHE A 33 2.34 7.26 -2.31
CA PHE A 33 0.95 7.47 -1.92
C PHE A 33 0.76 8.48 -0.79
N GLY A 34 1.80 8.90 -0.08
CA GLY A 34 1.67 9.80 1.08
C GLY A 34 0.90 9.15 2.23
N ILE A 35 1.11 7.85 2.46
CA ILE A 35 0.47 7.09 3.54
C ILE A 35 1.42 6.96 4.74
N ALA A 36 0.85 6.76 5.94
CA ALA A 36 1.64 6.56 7.14
C ALA A 36 2.43 5.22 7.09
N PRO A 37 3.58 5.11 7.80
CA PRO A 37 4.36 3.87 7.86
C PRO A 37 3.54 2.64 8.29
N VAL A 38 2.68 2.81 9.30
CA VAL A 38 1.78 1.73 9.77
C VAL A 38 0.83 1.24 8.67
N THR A 39 0.39 2.15 7.79
CA THR A 39 -0.48 1.83 6.67
C THR A 39 0.29 1.11 5.57
N ALA A 40 1.48 1.57 5.21
CA ALA A 40 2.34 0.90 4.23
C ALA A 40 2.64 -0.55 4.65
N MET A 41 3.03 -0.75 5.91
CA MET A 41 3.27 -2.08 6.46
C MET A 41 2.04 -2.98 6.47
N LYS A 42 0.83 -2.43 6.66
CA LYS A 42 -0.42 -3.20 6.56
C LYS A 42 -0.64 -3.73 5.15
N TYR A 43 -0.43 -2.91 4.12
CA TYR A 43 -0.56 -3.34 2.73
C TYR A 43 0.49 -4.40 2.38
N LEU A 44 1.74 -4.21 2.77
CA LEU A 44 2.81 -5.17 2.53
C LEU A 44 2.53 -6.52 3.19
N ARG A 45 2.17 -6.54 4.48
CA ARG A 45 1.82 -7.79 5.18
C ARG A 45 0.63 -8.52 4.56
N ALA A 46 -0.27 -7.81 3.88
CA ALA A 46 -1.42 -8.42 3.21
C ALA A 46 -1.02 -9.16 1.93
N VAL A 47 0.07 -8.76 1.26
CA VAL A 47 0.52 -9.37 -0.01
C VAL A 47 1.78 -10.22 0.12
N HIS A 48 2.59 -9.95 1.13
CA HIS A 48 3.90 -10.58 1.38
C HIS A 48 4.02 -11.02 2.86
N PRO A 49 3.23 -11.99 3.34
CA PRO A 49 3.15 -12.31 4.77
C PRO A 49 4.49 -12.71 5.44
N ALA A 50 5.45 -13.21 4.66
CA ALA A 50 6.79 -13.62 5.13
C ALA A 50 7.93 -12.69 4.67
N GLY A 51 7.61 -11.50 4.14
CA GLY A 51 8.61 -10.56 3.61
C GLY A 51 9.49 -9.93 4.70
N THR A 52 10.78 -9.73 4.40
CA THR A 52 11.66 -8.84 5.15
C THR A 52 11.59 -7.45 4.53
N TYR A 53 11.15 -6.47 5.31
CA TYR A 53 10.94 -5.10 4.85
C TYR A 53 11.97 -4.16 5.47
N PRO A 54 12.47 -3.16 4.74
CA PRO A 54 13.25 -2.10 5.34
C PRO A 54 12.39 -1.36 6.38
N ASP A 55 13.00 -0.94 7.49
CA ASP A 55 12.29 -0.17 8.51
C ASP A 55 12.00 1.25 7.98
N PRO A 56 10.73 1.62 7.75
CA PRO A 56 10.38 2.94 7.22
C PRO A 56 10.57 4.08 8.23
N THR A 57 10.86 3.77 9.49
CA THR A 57 11.11 4.74 10.56
C THR A 57 12.60 5.02 10.81
N SER A 58 13.50 4.24 10.21
CA SER A 58 14.95 4.35 10.38
C SER A 58 15.62 5.36 9.42
N ALA A 59 14.85 6.22 8.74
CA ALA A 59 15.34 7.15 7.71
C ALA A 59 15.87 8.48 8.28
#